data_AF-A0A0D7AR19-F1
#
_entry.id   AF-A0A0D7AR19-F1
#
_cell.length_a   1.000
_cell.length_b   1.000
_cell.length_c   1.000
_cell.angle_alpha   90.00
_cell.angle_beta   90.00
_cell.angle_gamma   90.00
#
_symmetry.space_group_name_H-M   'P 1'
#
loop_
_entity.id
_entity.type
_entity.pdbx_description
1 polymer ?
#
loop_
_entity_poly.entity_id
_entity_poly.type
_entity_poly.pdbx_seq_one_letter_code
_entity_poly.pdbx_strand_id
1 'polypeptide(L)'
;MIIGGPGGTGKSHVYQAIREFFTCLGKQKELTFTAPTGVAASNIGGSTVHSEISLNMKDSLMSPTSTGISNLRDRLEHTTILVIDEIYFLGCRAIEKV
;
A
#
# COMPACT_ATOMS: atom_id res chain seq x y z
N MET A 1 5.38 -4.33 10.92
CA MET A 1 6.43 -3.44 11.49
C MET A 1 5.91 -2.01 11.46
N ILE A 2 6.18 -1.19 12.47
CA ILE A 2 5.82 0.24 12.49
C ILE A 2 7.09 1.07 12.64
N ILE A 3 7.28 2.07 11.78
CA ILE A 3 8.38 3.04 11.86
C ILE A 3 7.78 4.39 12.27
N GLY A 4 8.01 4.77 13.53
CA GLY A 4 7.59 6.07 14.05
C GLY A 4 8.64 7.16 13.84
N GLY A 5 8.27 8.39 14.13
CA GLY A 5 9.17 9.54 14.17
C GLY A 5 8.50 10.81 13.63
N PRO A 6 8.82 12.00 14.17
CA PRO A 6 8.36 13.27 13.64
C PRO A 6 8.68 13.48 12.16
N GLY A 7 8.08 14.51 11.55
CA GLY A 7 8.49 14.97 10.22
C GLY A 7 9.98 15.30 10.17
N GLY A 8 10.65 14.97 9.06
CA GLY A 8 12.07 15.28 8.88
C GLY A 8 13.07 14.27 9.49
N THR A 9 12.61 13.17 10.11
CA THR A 9 13.52 12.13 10.65
C THR A 9 14.10 11.16 9.61
N GLY A 10 13.87 11.39 8.31
CA GLY A 10 14.42 10.56 7.25
C GLY A 10 13.66 9.25 6.96
N LYS A 11 12.39 9.11 7.36
CA LYS A 11 11.57 7.93 7.01
C LYS A 11 11.53 7.66 5.50
N SER A 12 11.40 8.70 4.68
CA SER A 12 11.44 8.58 3.22
C SER A 12 12.77 8.04 2.69
N HIS A 13 13.87 8.29 3.40
CA HIS A 13 15.18 7.71 3.08
C HIS A 13 15.20 6.19 3.33
N VAL A 14 14.54 5.73 4.39
CA VAL A 14 14.37 4.28 4.64
C VAL A 14 13.55 3.64 3.53
N TYR A 15 12.47 4.28 3.08
CA TYR A 15 11.66 3.78 1.96
C TYR A 15 12.49 3.62 0.68
N GLN A 16 13.33 4.62 0.37
CA GLN A 16 14.21 4.58 -0.78
C GLN A 16 15.23 3.44 -0.69
N ALA A 17 15.86 3.24 0.48
CA ALA A 17 16.78 2.13 0.69
C ALA A 17 16.11 0.76 0.50
N ILE A 18 14.86 0.60 0.99
CA ILE A 18 14.10 -0.65 0.78
C ILE A 18 13.79 -0.84 -0.71
N ARG A 19 13.41 0.21 -1.45
CA ARG A 19 13.20 0.13 -2.91
C ARG A 19 14.45 -0.32 -3.65
N GLU A 20 15.59 0.27 -3.32
CA GLU A 20 16.87 -0.07 -3.92
C GLU A 20 17.25 -1.52 -3.62
N PHE A 21 17.06 -1.97 -2.38
CA PHE A 21 17.29 -3.36 -2.00
C PHE A 21 16.45 -4.35 -2.84
N PHE A 22 15.14 -4.13 -2.95
CA PHE A 22 14.27 -4.98 -3.78
C PHE A 22 14.61 -4.89 -5.27
N THR A 23 15.12 -3.74 -5.72
CA THR A 23 15.60 -3.55 -7.10
C THR A 23 16.86 -4.38 -7.36
N CYS A 24 17.83 -4.36 -6.46
CA CYS A 24 19.03 -5.19 -6.57
C CYS A 24 18.72 -6.69 -6.58
N LEU A 25 17.65 -7.11 -5.90
CA LEU A 25 17.18 -8.49 -5.91
C LEU A 25 16.34 -8.86 -7.14
N GLY A 26 16.01 -7.91 -8.02
CA GLY A 26 15.10 -8.14 -9.15
C GLY A 26 13.65 -8.46 -8.73
N LYS A 27 13.24 -8.01 -7.53
CA LYS A 27 11.96 -8.32 -6.89
C LYS A 27 11.07 -7.08 -6.73
N GLN A 28 11.18 -6.08 -7.60
CA GLN A 28 10.46 -4.79 -7.42
C GLN A 28 8.95 -4.98 -7.31
N LYS A 29 8.38 -5.99 -7.97
CA LYS A 29 6.95 -6.32 -7.95
C LYS A 29 6.46 -6.87 -6.60
N GLU A 30 7.38 -7.28 -5.73
CA GLU A 30 7.08 -7.79 -4.39
C GLU A 30 6.85 -6.68 -3.36
N LEU A 31 7.19 -5.43 -3.70
CA LEU A 31 7.15 -4.29 -2.80
C LEU A 31 6.19 -3.21 -3.32
N THR A 32 5.12 -2.97 -2.57
CA THR A 32 4.08 -2.00 -2.92
C THR A 32 3.99 -0.91 -1.86
N PHE A 33 4.06 0.36 -2.29
CA PHE A 33 3.92 1.52 -1.41
C PHE A 33 2.54 2.15 -1.57
N THR A 34 1.94 2.47 -0.44
CA THR A 34 0.62 3.09 -0.37
C THR A 34 0.57 4.19 0.67
N ALA A 35 -0.37 5.12 0.52
CA ALA A 35 -0.70 6.09 1.56
C ALA A 35 -2.20 6.43 1.56
N PRO A 36 -2.78 6.95 2.65
CA PRO A 36 -4.19 7.30 2.71
C PRO A 36 -4.60 8.42 1.75
N THR A 37 -3.70 9.38 1.47
CA THR A 37 -3.96 10.54 0.60
C THR A 37 -3.20 10.45 -0.71
N GLY A 38 -3.77 10.99 -1.79
CA GLY A 38 -3.14 10.99 -3.11
C GLY A 38 -1.80 11.74 -3.14
N VAL A 39 -1.68 12.83 -2.38
CA VAL A 39 -0.43 13.60 -2.26
C VAL A 39 0.66 12.77 -1.57
N ALA A 40 0.36 12.13 -0.45
CA ALA A 40 1.33 11.28 0.24
C ALA A 40 1.74 10.07 -0.61
N ALA A 41 0.78 9.44 -1.31
CA ALA A 41 1.05 8.34 -2.22
C ALA A 41 1.98 8.76 -3.37
N SER A 42 1.72 9.93 -3.97
CA SER A 42 2.57 10.52 -5.00
C SER A 42 3.98 10.79 -4.48
N ASN A 43 4.13 11.30 -3.26
CA ASN A 43 5.43 11.63 -2.67
C ASN A 43 6.32 10.40 -2.45
N ILE A 44 5.73 9.24 -2.16
CA ILE A 44 6.47 7.99 -1.99
C ILE A 44 6.55 7.15 -3.26
N GLY A 45 6.02 7.63 -4.41
CA GLY A 45 6.00 6.88 -5.67
C GLY A 45 5.11 5.64 -5.61
N GLY A 46 3.94 5.77 -4.99
CA GLY A 46 2.97 4.70 -4.78
C GLY A 46 1.54 5.11 -5.15
N SER A 47 0.57 4.35 -4.65
CA SER A 47 -0.85 4.55 -4.89
C SER A 47 -1.60 4.78 -3.57
N THR A 48 -2.89 5.09 -3.62
CA THR A 48 -3.65 5.21 -2.37
C THR A 48 -4.02 3.83 -1.83
N VAL A 49 -4.10 3.67 -0.50
CA VAL A 49 -4.56 2.41 0.12
C VAL A 49 -5.93 2.00 -0.45
N HIS A 50 -6.79 3.00 -0.70
CA HIS A 50 -8.12 2.79 -1.26
C HIS A 50 -8.07 2.23 -2.68
N SER A 51 -7.16 2.72 -3.53
CA SER A 51 -7.04 2.20 -4.88
C SER A 51 -6.39 0.82 -4.86
N GLU A 52 -5.31 0.61 -4.10
CA GLU A 52 -4.55 -0.64 -4.09
C GLU A 52 -5.31 -1.84 -3.53
N ILE A 53 -6.12 -1.62 -2.51
CA ILE A 53 -6.77 -2.71 -1.75
C ILE A 53 -8.29 -2.67 -1.92
N SER A 54 -8.79 -1.79 -2.79
CA SER A 54 -10.22 -1.64 -3.11
C SER A 54 -11.13 -1.54 -1.87
N LEU A 55 -10.72 -0.75 -0.87
CA LEU A 55 -11.37 -0.61 0.46
C LEU A 55 -12.88 -0.27 0.42
N ASN A 56 -13.37 0.23 -0.73
CA ASN A 56 -14.76 0.61 -0.97
C ASN A 56 -15.63 -0.49 -1.60
N MET A 57 -15.14 -1.73 -1.73
CA MET A 57 -16.04 -2.83 -2.02
C MET A 57 -17.03 -2.97 -0.86
N LYS A 58 -18.33 -2.82 -1.17
CA LYS A 58 -19.40 -3.15 -0.23
C LYS A 58 -19.34 -4.65 0.02
N ASP A 59 -19.49 -5.09 1.27
CA ASP A 59 -19.53 -6.51 1.62
C ASP A 59 -20.62 -7.26 0.82
N SER A 60 -21.71 -6.57 0.43
CA SER A 60 -22.77 -7.12 -0.41
C SER A 60 -22.38 -7.37 -1.88
N LEU A 61 -21.22 -6.89 -2.33
CA LEU A 61 -20.68 -7.07 -3.68
C LEU A 61 -19.50 -8.06 -3.70
N MET A 62 -19.12 -8.64 -2.55
CA MET A 62 -18.17 -9.76 -2.47
C MET A 62 -18.81 -11.09 -2.92
N SER A 63 -19.59 -11.08 -4.01
CA SER A 63 -19.74 -12.32 -4.77
C SER A 63 -18.39 -12.60 -5.45
N PRO A 64 -17.90 -13.85 -5.43
CA PRO A 64 -16.58 -14.23 -5.97
C PRO A 64 -16.44 -14.01 -7.49
N THR A 65 -17.51 -13.57 -8.15
CA THR A 65 -17.67 -13.40 -9.60
C THR A 65 -17.53 -11.95 -10.07
N SER A 66 -17.29 -10.99 -9.16
CA SER A 66 -17.16 -9.58 -9.55
C SER A 66 -15.77 -9.26 -10.09
N THR A 67 -15.70 -8.57 -11.23
CA THR A 67 -14.48 -8.07 -11.89
C THR A 67 -13.55 -7.28 -10.97
N GLY A 68 -14.07 -6.77 -9.85
CA GLY A 68 -13.27 -6.12 -8.83
C GLY A 68 -12.27 -7.07 -8.16
N ILE A 69 -12.67 -8.29 -7.80
CA ILE A 69 -11.80 -9.24 -7.07
C ILE A 69 -10.68 -9.76 -7.98
N SER A 70 -10.95 -9.97 -9.27
CA SER A 70 -9.89 -10.32 -10.23
C SER A 70 -8.87 -9.20 -10.34
N ASN A 71 -9.30 -7.94 -10.51
CA ASN A 71 -8.39 -6.80 -10.60
C ASN A 71 -7.57 -6.60 -9.31
N LEU A 72 -8.17 -6.86 -8.15
CA LEU A 72 -7.46 -6.83 -6.86
C LEU A 72 -6.40 -7.93 -6.79
N ARG A 73 -6.76 -9.16 -7.20
CA ARG A 73 -5.82 -10.29 -7.26
C ARG A 73 -4.67 -9.98 -8.18
N ASP A 74 -4.92 -9.49 -9.39
CA ASP A 74 -3.86 -9.19 -10.37
C ASP A 74 -2.87 -8.15 -9.85
N ARG A 75 -3.35 -7.16 -9.08
CA ARG A 75 -2.49 -6.12 -8.48
C ARG A 75 -1.67 -6.62 -7.30
N LEU A 76 -2.26 -7.48 -6.48
CA LEU A 76 -1.62 -8.01 -5.27
C LEU A 76 -0.91 -9.34 -5.52
N GLU A 77 -1.04 -9.95 -6.70
CA GLU A 77 -0.57 -11.31 -7.02
C GLU A 77 0.90 -11.53 -6.64
N HIS A 78 1.73 -10.53 -6.90
CA HIS A 78 3.15 -10.58 -6.63
C HIS A 78 3.56 -9.79 -5.38
N THR A 79 2.64 -9.03 -4.76
CA THR A 79 2.96 -8.17 -3.62
C THR A 79 3.16 -9.05 -2.37
N THR A 80 4.36 -9.04 -1.79
CA THR A 80 4.65 -9.71 -0.52
C THR A 80 4.83 -8.72 0.63
N ILE A 81 5.24 -7.49 0.32
CA ILE A 81 5.41 -6.39 1.27
C ILE A 81 4.54 -5.22 0.84
N LEU A 82 3.61 -4.83 1.71
CA LEU A 82 2.82 -3.62 1.61
C LEU A 82 3.32 -2.58 2.62
N VAL A 83 3.74 -1.42 2.13
CA VAL A 83 4.11 -0.26 2.94
C VAL A 83 2.94 0.73 2.95
N ILE A 84 2.55 1.19 4.13
CA ILE A 84 1.52 2.22 4.31
C ILE A 84 2.17 3.41 5.01
N ASP A 85 2.42 4.48 4.26
CA ASP A 85 2.89 5.75 4.82
C ASP A 85 1.74 6.55 5.40
N GLU A 86 2.04 7.47 6.32
CA GLU A 86 1.04 8.33 6.97
C GLU A 86 -0.13 7.53 7.60
N ILE A 87 0.19 6.39 8.22
CA ILE A 87 -0.79 5.45 8.81
C ILE A 87 -1.71 6.11 9.85
N TYR A 88 -1.29 7.20 10.49
CA TYR A 88 -2.10 7.98 11.43
C TYR A 88 -3.35 8.61 10.80
N PHE A 89 -3.40 8.73 9.47
CA PHE A 89 -4.57 9.21 8.73
C PHE A 89 -5.52 8.08 8.31
N LEU A 90 -5.21 6.81 8.65
CA LEU A 90 -6.04 5.66 8.33
C LEU A 90 -6.92 5.28 9.54
N GLY A 91 -8.24 5.26 9.36
CA GLY A 91 -9.17 4.85 10.41
C GLY A 91 -9.17 3.33 10.65
N CYS A 92 -9.54 2.89 11.86
CA CYS A 92 -9.53 1.47 12.24
C CYS A 92 -10.31 0.57 11.26
N ARG A 93 -11.48 1.01 10.79
CA ARG A 93 -12.28 0.26 9.81
C ARG A 93 -11.57 0.02 8.48
N ALA A 94 -10.68 0.91 8.08
CA ALA A 94 -9.90 0.71 6.88
C ALA A 94 -8.77 -0.29 7.14
N ILE A 95 -8.12 -0.23 8.31
CA ILE A 95 -7.09 -1.19 8.73
C ILE A 95 -7.67 -2.61 8.83
N GLU A 96 -8.89 -2.78 9.34
CA GLU A 96 -9.56 -4.10 9.42
C GLU A 96 -9.73 -4.79 8.06
N LYS A 97 -9.71 -4.02 6.96
CA LYS A 97 -9.88 -4.53 5.60
C LYS A 97 -8.56 -4.78 4.86
N VAL A 98 -7.43 -4.40 5.45
CA VAL A 98 -6.08 -4.57 4.90
C VAL A 98 -5.45 -5.83 5.46
#